data_AF-A0AAW5WTB9-F1
#
_entry.id   AF-A0AAW5WTB9-F1
#
_cell.length_a   1.000
_cell.length_b   1.000
_cell.length_c   1.000
_cell.angle_alpha   90.00
_cell.angle_beta   90.00
_cell.angle_gamma   90.00
#
_symmetry.space_group_name_H-M   'P 1'
#
loop_
_entity.id
_entity.type
_entity.pdbx_description
1 polymer ?
#
loop_
_entity_poly.entity_id
_entity_poly.type
_entity_poly.pdbx_seq_one_letter_code
_entity_poly.pdbx_strand_id
1 'polypeptide(L)' 'MRVHITNTHHMIGVARLAQNMVADIATKELGFREIGVFQYNDKNESKSSLIARFDGMLAGVELGDVIVF' A
#
# COMPACT_ATOMS: atom_id res chain seq x y z
N MET A 1 7.11 -3.27 -16.82
CA MET A 1 7.69 -3.14 -15.48
C MET A 1 7.27 -1.81 -14.90
N ARG A 2 6.43 -1.85 -13.87
CA ARG A 2 6.01 -0.70 -13.06
C ARG A 2 6.59 -0.85 -11.67
N VAL A 3 6.76 0.27 -10.97
CA VAL A 3 7.15 0.26 -9.56
C VAL A 3 5.95 0.68 -8.73
N HIS A 4 5.63 -0.12 -7.73
CA HIS A 4 4.60 0.15 -6.75
C HIS A 4 5.25 0.50 -5.41
N ILE A 5 4.59 1.33 -4.61
CA ILE A 5 5.02 1.67 -3.25
C ILE A 5 3.86 1.53 -2.28
N THR A 6 4.08 0.87 -1.15
CA THR A 6 3.07 0.82 -0.09
C THR A 6 3.01 2.13 0.66
N ASN A 7 1.82 2.51 1.11
CA ASN A 7 1.62 3.75 1.85
C ASN A 7 0.51 3.60 2.89
N THR A 8 0.80 3.91 4.16
CA THR A 8 -0.18 3.74 5.24
C THR A 8 -1.21 4.88 5.31
N HIS A 9 -2.44 4.50 5.64
CA HIS A 9 -3.59 5.38 5.85
C HIS A 9 -4.27 5.08 7.19
N HIS A 10 -5.05 6.03 7.70
CA HIS A 10 -5.79 5.90 8.96
C HIS A 10 -4.94 5.68 10.23
N MET A 11 -3.64 5.97 10.14
CA MET A 11 -2.72 5.94 11.26
C MET A 11 -2.40 7.33 11.80
N ILE A 12 -2.31 7.49 13.11
CA ILE A 12 -1.90 8.73 13.76
C ILE A 12 -0.40 8.66 14.06
N GLY A 13 0.34 9.72 13.72
CA GLY A 13 1.74 9.90 14.14
C GLY A 13 2.76 10.01 13.00
N VAL A 14 4.02 10.13 13.40
CA VAL A 14 5.16 10.42 12.51
C VAL A 14 5.41 9.31 11.49
N ALA A 15 5.12 8.05 11.84
CA ALA A 15 5.28 6.94 10.91
C ALA A 15 4.41 7.11 9.65
N ARG A 16 3.15 7.56 9.78
CA ARG A 16 2.27 7.81 8.63
C ARG A 16 2.78 8.98 7.82
N LEU A 17 3.13 10.08 8.49
CA LEU A 17 3.64 11.28 7.82
C LEU A 17 4.89 10.97 6.98
N ALA A 18 5.83 10.20 7.54
CA ALA A 18 7.03 9.80 6.83
C ALA A 18 6.71 8.94 5.59
N GLN A 19 5.84 7.94 5.71
CA GLN A 19 5.44 7.13 4.55
C GLN A 19 4.71 7.96 3.49
N ASN A 20 3.76 8.81 3.90
CA ASN A 20 3.01 9.67 2.98
C ASN A 20 3.95 10.64 2.24
N MET A 21 4.97 11.19 2.91
CA MET A 21 5.97 12.05 2.25
C MET A 21 6.78 11.31 1.18
N VAL A 22 7.22 10.07 1.47
CA VAL A 22 7.96 9.26 0.50
C VAL A 22 7.05 8.85 -0.67
N ALA A 23 5.83 8.42 -0.38
CA ALA A 23 4.84 8.04 -1.40
C ALA A 23 4.43 9.23 -2.28
N ASP A 24 4.34 10.44 -1.71
CA ASP A 24 4.05 11.67 -2.47
C ASP A 24 5.12 11.94 -3.53
N ILE A 25 6.40 11.87 -3.16
CA ILE A 25 7.51 12.04 -4.11
C ILE A 25 7.47 10.91 -5.15
N ALA A 26 7.33 9.66 -4.70
CA ALA A 26 7.34 8.50 -5.57
C ALA A 26 6.22 8.55 -6.64
N THR A 27 5.01 8.95 -6.24
CA THR A 27 3.84 8.98 -7.13
C THR A 27 3.82 10.23 -8.02
N LYS A 28 4.14 11.41 -7.47
CA LYS A 28 4.04 12.68 -8.20
C LYS A 28 5.26 12.96 -9.09
N GLU A 29 6.43 12.50 -8.70
CA GLU A 29 7.69 12.84 -9.39
C GLU A 29 8.31 11.66 -10.13
N LEU A 30 8.18 10.43 -9.60
CA LEU A 30 8.85 9.25 -10.14
C LEU A 30 7.92 8.30 -10.92
N GLY A 31 6.62 8.58 -10.95
CA GLY A 31 5.62 7.78 -11.69
C GLY A 31 5.32 6.41 -11.06
N PHE A 32 5.58 6.24 -9.76
CA PHE A 32 5.25 5.01 -9.04
C PHE A 32 3.73 4.91 -8.84
N ARG A 33 3.24 3.70 -8.60
CA ARG A 33 1.85 3.44 -8.24
C ARG A 33 1.71 3.16 -6.76
N GLU A 34 0.78 3.83 -6.10
CA GLU A 34 0.54 3.60 -4.68
C GLU A 34 -0.30 2.34 -4.44
N ILE A 35 0.11 1.53 -3.47
CA ILE A 35 -0.71 0.48 -2.84
C ILE A 35 -1.08 0.97 -1.44
N GLY A 36 -2.32 1.42 -1.28
CA GLY A 36 -2.81 1.94 0.00
C GLY A 36 -2.99 0.85 1.06
N VAL A 37 -2.39 1.05 2.23
CA VAL A 37 -2.51 0.15 3.40
C VAL A 37 -3.28 0.88 4.50
N PHE A 38 -4.55 0.52 4.68
CA PHE A 38 -5.37 1.13 5.73
C PHE A 38 -5.07 0.48 7.08
N GLN A 39 -4.83 1.26 8.14
CA GLN A 39 -4.72 0.74 9.49
C GLN A 39 -6.11 0.41 10.05
N TYR A 40 -6.31 -0.82 10.52
CA TYR A 40 -7.54 -1.24 11.20
C TYR A 40 -7.24 -2.35 12.23
N ASN A 41 -8.26 -2.72 13.00
CA ASN A 41 -8.21 -3.85 13.91
C ASN A 41 -8.71 -5.11 13.19
N ASP A 42 -7.80 -6.04 12.91
CA ASP A 42 -8.03 -7.27 12.15
C ASP A 42 -8.44 -8.47 13.02
N LYS A 43 -8.53 -8.32 14.35
CA LYS A 43 -8.79 -9.43 15.30
C LYS A 43 -9.96 -10.33 14.96
N ASN A 44 -11.01 -9.79 14.33
CA ASN A 44 -12.24 -10.50 13.97
C ASN A 44 -12.38 -10.73 12.46
N GLU A 45 -11.38 -10.35 11.65
CA GLU A 45 -11.43 -10.56 10.22
C GLU A 45 -11.14 -12.04 9.91
N SER A 46 -11.99 -12.64 9.08
CA SER A 46 -11.78 -14.01 8.65
C SER A 46 -10.57 -14.11 7.71
N LYS A 47 -9.88 -15.26 7.69
CA LYS A 47 -8.74 -15.48 6.77
C LYS A 47 -9.12 -15.25 5.31
N SER A 48 -10.32 -15.65 4.89
CA SER A 48 -10.78 -15.45 3.50
C SER A 48 -11.03 -13.96 3.19
N SER A 49 -11.58 -13.21 4.14
CA SER A 49 -11.75 -11.75 4.02
C SER A 49 -10.40 -11.04 3.92
N LEU A 50 -9.43 -11.45 4.74
CA LEU A 50 -8.07 -10.90 4.71
C LEU A 50 -7.37 -11.19 3.37
N ILE A 51 -7.46 -12.42 2.85
CA ILE A 51 -6.92 -12.78 1.53
C ILE A 51 -7.57 -11.94 0.43
N ALA A 52 -8.90 -11.86 0.40
CA ALA A 52 -9.62 -11.07 -0.61
C ALA A 52 -9.25 -9.58 -0.55
N ARG A 53 -8.97 -9.05 0.65
CA ARG A 53 -8.46 -7.68 0.81
C ARG A 53 -7.08 -7.51 0.17
N PHE A 54 -6.16 -8.43 0.44
CA PHE A 54 -4.83 -8.41 -0.19
C PHE A 54 -4.92 -8.56 -1.71
N ASP A 55 -5.79 -9.42 -2.22
CA ASP A 55 -6.05 -9.54 -3.66
C ASP A 55 -6.53 -8.21 -4.26
N GLY A 56 -7.44 -7.51 -3.56
CA GLY A 56 -7.88 -6.17 -3.96
C GLY A 56 -6.77 -5.12 -3.94
N MET A 57 -5.91 -5.13 -2.91
CA MET A 57 -4.76 -4.22 -2.81
C MET A 57 -3.73 -4.45 -3.92
N LEU A 58 -3.54 -5.71 -4.33
CA LEU A 58 -2.57 -6.11 -5.34
C LEU A 58 -3.17 -6.29 -6.74
N ALA A 59 -4.46 -5.94 -6.95
CA ALA A 59 -5.18 -6.19 -8.19
C ALA A 59 -4.53 -5.55 -9.44
N GLY A 60 -3.73 -4.49 -9.26
CA GLY A 60 -2.99 -3.82 -10.32
C GLY A 60 -1.54 -4.25 -10.48
N VAL A 61 -1.07 -5.28 -9.76
CA VAL A 61 0.31 -5.78 -9.81
C VAL A 61 0.42 -6.90 -10.86
N GLU A 62 1.46 -6.84 -11.69
CA GLU A 62 1.74 -7.85 -12.71
C GLU A 62 3.11 -8.51 -12.49
N LEU A 63 3.33 -9.68 -13.11
CA LEU A 63 4.62 -10.34 -13.10
C LEU A 63 5.70 -9.42 -13.69
N GLY A 64 6.81 -9.25 -12.97
CA GLY A 64 7.91 -8.37 -13.36
C GLY A 64 7.73 -6.91 -12.92
N ASP A 65 6.69 -6.57 -12.17
CA ASP A 65 6.63 -5.33 -11.41
C ASP A 65 7.51 -5.41 -10.14
N VAL A 66 7.90 -4.24 -9.63
CA VAL A 66 8.66 -4.10 -8.37
C VAL A 66 7.75 -3.49 -7.32
N ILE A 67 7.81 -4.00 -6.08
CA ILE A 67 7.10 -3.43 -4.93
C ILE A 67 8.13 -2.94 -3.91
N VAL A 68 8.04 -1.66 -3.57
CA VAL A 68 8.69 -1.07 -2.40
C VAL A 68 7.71 -1.20 -1.23
N PHE A 69 8.02 -2.11 -0.31
CA PHE A 69 7.21 -2.33 0.89
C PHE A 69 7.71 -1.45 2.03
#